data_AF-G0PL50-F1
#
_entry.id   AF-G0PL50-F1
#
_cell.length_a   1.000
_cell.length_b   1.000
_cell.length_c   1.000
_cell.angle_alpha   90.00
_cell.angle_beta   90.00
_cell.angle_gamma   90.00
#
_symmetry.space_group_name_H-M   'P 1'
#
loop_
_entity.id
_entity.type
_entity.pdbx_description
1 polymer ?
#
loop_
_entity_poly.entity_id
_entity_poly.type
_entity_poly.pdbx_seq_one_letter_code
_entity_poly.pdbx_strand_id
1 'polypeptide(L)'
;MKHLDEIIGAVNEKETLRLSILHKLMLDFFENCDEEKKTNLLDSLKDKIPEFIHTPDGAKLAIKLIWFAPVKERKLIVKNFKDLSVKAAMEHYGHRVLLALFDTIDDTVLLNKVVVSELANDMKKLIEDEWGEKVIHYLVHPRDGRGIDKQEIAFLAEGDSNPHSKKTQKDRYGQLYAGITENLYPYLAANFEELVFEANKSNFVGACLETTSKFDLFDRQVPSEARKSCNAAIVEIAKKDFVPMDQEGFHIIEHPAGGFVLNGIMRCDVDLPEDERLSVALVDGLTKQQLGSWIACNKGCHVLLKMLKVGGPKVVEKVKAAINRKHLDNYKSKGAIVLKSFLDGK
;
A
#
# COMPACT_ATOMS: atom_id res chain seq x y z
N MET A 1 -4.87 13.71 -40.65
CA MET A 1 -3.62 13.50 -39.88
C MET A 1 -2.52 14.52 -40.21
N LYS A 2 -2.16 14.82 -41.47
CA LYS A 2 -1.12 15.84 -41.79
C LYS A 2 -1.31 17.20 -41.11
N HIS A 3 -2.54 17.72 -41.05
CA HIS A 3 -2.82 18.99 -40.36
C HIS A 3 -2.71 18.91 -38.83
N LEU A 4 -2.88 17.73 -38.24
CA LEU A 4 -2.74 17.52 -36.79
C LEU A 4 -1.25 17.53 -36.38
N ASP A 5 -0.39 16.93 -37.22
CA ASP A 5 1.07 16.94 -37.06
C ASP A 5 1.61 18.38 -36.95
N GLU A 6 1.20 19.25 -37.88
CA GLU A 6 1.63 20.66 -37.94
C GLU A 6 1.14 21.47 -36.73
N ILE A 7 -0.11 21.24 -36.30
CA ILE A 7 -0.70 21.92 -35.13
C ILE A 7 -0.01 21.48 -33.84
N ILE A 8 0.25 20.18 -33.63
CA ILE A 8 0.94 19.70 -32.43
C ILE A 8 2.39 20.22 -32.39
N GLY A 9 3.08 20.23 -33.52
CA GLY A 9 4.44 20.78 -33.63
C GLY A 9 4.51 22.28 -33.30
N ALA A 10 3.51 23.06 -33.70
CA ALA A 10 3.43 24.50 -33.46
C ALA A 10 3.03 24.88 -32.01
N VAL A 11 2.42 23.96 -31.26
CA VAL A 11 1.75 24.24 -29.97
C VAL A 11 2.53 23.66 -28.78
N ASN A 12 3.83 23.41 -28.95
CA ASN A 12 4.70 22.82 -27.93
C ASN A 12 5.34 23.86 -26.97
N GLU A 13 4.66 25.00 -26.76
CA GLU A 13 5.02 26.01 -25.77
C GLU A 13 4.46 25.65 -24.37
N LYS A 14 5.11 26.13 -23.31
CA LYS A 14 4.83 25.71 -21.93
C LYS A 14 3.40 26.02 -21.47
N GLU A 15 2.81 27.10 -21.98
CA GLU A 15 1.44 27.52 -21.62
C GLU A 15 0.38 26.69 -22.34
N THR A 16 0.63 26.34 -23.60
CA THR A 16 -0.31 25.57 -24.42
C THR A 16 -0.34 24.09 -24.05
N LEU A 17 0.79 23.54 -23.58
CA LEU A 17 0.89 22.17 -23.05
C LEU A 17 0.05 21.90 -21.81
N ARG A 18 -0.57 22.92 -21.20
CA ARG A 18 -1.46 22.72 -20.04
C ARG A 18 -2.93 22.54 -20.43
N LEU A 19 -3.26 22.75 -21.70
CA LEU A 19 -4.63 22.72 -22.21
C LEU A 19 -5.11 21.27 -22.39
N SER A 20 -6.17 20.89 -21.68
CA SER A 20 -6.73 19.53 -21.73
C SER A 20 -7.13 19.09 -23.15
N ILE A 21 -7.60 20.03 -23.99
CA ILE A 21 -7.95 19.76 -25.39
C ILE A 21 -6.73 19.32 -26.22
N LEU A 22 -5.55 19.88 -25.92
CA LEU A 22 -4.31 19.47 -26.58
C LEU A 22 -3.92 18.05 -26.14
N HIS A 23 -4.11 17.70 -24.87
CA HIS A 23 -3.80 16.36 -24.38
C HIS A 23 -4.64 15.30 -25.10
N LYS A 24 -5.94 15.57 -25.28
CA LYS A 24 -6.84 14.70 -26.04
C LYS A 24 -6.40 14.58 -27.50
N LEU A 25 -6.07 15.70 -28.15
CA LEU A 25 -5.58 15.72 -29.53
C LEU A 25 -4.30 14.90 -29.70
N MET A 26 -3.33 15.07 -28.78
CA MET A 26 -2.07 14.34 -28.79
C MET A 26 -2.25 12.85 -28.51
N LEU A 27 -3.19 12.49 -27.62
CA LEU A 27 -3.55 11.11 -27.35
C LEU A 27 -4.17 10.45 -28.59
N ASP A 28 -5.17 11.08 -29.20
CA ASP A 28 -5.82 10.57 -30.41
C ASP A 28 -4.81 10.47 -31.56
N PHE A 29 -3.91 11.43 -31.67
CA PHE A 29 -2.80 11.38 -32.61
C PHE A 29 -1.90 10.15 -32.36
N PHE A 30 -1.43 9.96 -31.13
CA PHE A 30 -0.57 8.84 -30.76
C PHE A 30 -1.24 7.48 -31.00
N GLU A 31 -2.54 7.35 -30.72
CA GLU A 31 -3.28 6.09 -30.91
C GLU A 31 -3.50 5.73 -32.38
N ASN A 32 -3.48 6.71 -33.30
CA ASN A 32 -3.83 6.52 -34.71
C ASN A 32 -2.69 6.72 -35.72
N CYS A 33 -1.51 7.17 -35.28
CA CYS A 33 -0.36 7.41 -36.16
C CYS A 33 0.60 6.21 -36.27
N ASP A 34 1.46 6.27 -37.30
CA ASP A 34 2.54 5.30 -37.52
C ASP A 34 3.68 5.45 -36.48
N GLU A 35 4.60 4.48 -36.44
CA GLU A 35 5.69 4.48 -35.46
C GLU A 35 6.67 5.66 -35.61
N GLU A 36 6.90 6.13 -36.83
CA GLU A 36 7.75 7.30 -37.10
C GLU A 36 7.18 8.53 -36.41
N LYS A 37 5.87 8.76 -36.57
CA LYS A 37 5.15 9.86 -35.93
C LYS A 37 5.07 9.73 -34.42
N LYS A 38 4.89 8.52 -33.88
CA LYS A 38 4.97 8.28 -32.42
C LYS A 38 6.33 8.64 -31.86
N THR A 39 7.39 8.32 -32.61
CA THR A 39 8.78 8.65 -32.22
C THR A 39 8.99 10.16 -32.20
N ASN A 40 8.53 10.88 -33.23
CA ASN A 40 8.61 12.33 -33.28
C ASN A 40 7.84 13.00 -32.12
N LEU A 41 6.67 12.46 -31.77
CA LEU A 41 5.89 12.94 -30.63
C LEU A 41 6.61 12.68 -29.30
N LEU A 42 7.16 11.47 -29.13
CA LEU A 42 7.97 11.13 -27.96
C LEU A 42 9.15 12.10 -27.82
N ASP A 43 9.89 12.34 -28.89
CA ASP A 43 11.04 13.24 -28.89
C ASP A 43 10.66 14.69 -28.52
N SER A 44 9.44 15.10 -28.84
CA SER A 44 8.90 16.43 -28.54
C SER A 44 8.39 16.59 -27.10
N LEU A 45 8.06 15.49 -26.40
CA LEU A 45 7.35 15.49 -25.11
C LEU A 45 8.10 14.80 -23.97
N LYS A 46 9.11 13.97 -24.25
CA LYS A 46 9.84 13.17 -23.23
C LYS A 46 10.45 14.00 -22.10
N ASP A 47 10.82 15.25 -22.36
CA ASP A 47 11.36 16.20 -21.39
C ASP A 47 10.28 16.99 -20.62
N LYS A 48 9.03 16.92 -21.05
CA LYS A 48 7.90 17.71 -20.54
C LYS A 48 6.76 16.87 -19.94
N ILE A 49 6.96 15.56 -19.79
CA ILE A 49 5.92 14.65 -19.26
C ILE A 49 5.22 15.23 -18.01
N PRO A 50 5.92 15.70 -16.96
CA PRO A 50 5.25 16.22 -15.76
C PRO A 50 4.33 17.44 -15.99
N GLU A 51 4.41 18.12 -17.13
CA GLU A 51 3.65 19.34 -17.42
C GLU A 51 2.20 19.07 -17.86
N PHE A 52 1.88 17.84 -18.29
CA PHE A 52 0.57 17.51 -18.87
C PHE A 52 -0.14 16.32 -18.21
N ILE A 53 0.34 15.83 -17.06
CA ILE A 53 -0.22 14.63 -16.39
C ILE A 53 -1.43 14.91 -15.51
N HIS A 54 -1.84 16.18 -15.34
CA HIS A 54 -2.95 16.61 -14.48
C HIS A 54 -4.35 16.45 -15.10
N THR A 55 -4.46 15.77 -16.25
CA THR A 55 -5.75 15.48 -16.91
C THR A 55 -5.81 13.99 -17.26
N PRO A 56 -7.02 13.40 -17.41
CA PRO A 56 -7.13 11.97 -17.70
C PRO A 56 -6.44 11.57 -19.01
N ASP A 57 -6.65 12.35 -20.07
CA ASP A 57 -6.04 12.09 -21.38
C ASP A 57 -4.53 12.34 -21.36
N GLY A 58 -4.07 13.34 -20.62
CA GLY A 58 -2.65 13.67 -20.52
C GLY A 58 -1.86 12.63 -19.74
N ALA A 59 -2.39 12.13 -18.63
CA ALA A 59 -1.81 10.99 -17.92
C ALA A 59 -1.82 9.72 -18.78
N LYS A 60 -2.92 9.44 -19.49
CA LYS A 60 -3.02 8.28 -20.40
C LYS A 60 -1.98 8.36 -21.53
N LEU A 61 -1.79 9.54 -22.13
CA LEU A 61 -0.75 9.78 -23.13
C LEU A 61 0.65 9.57 -22.53
N ALA A 62 0.94 10.16 -21.36
CA ALA A 62 2.22 10.01 -20.70
C ALA A 62 2.58 8.55 -20.43
N ILE A 63 1.62 7.76 -19.94
CA ILE A 63 1.78 6.33 -19.69
C ILE A 63 2.09 5.57 -20.99
N LYS A 64 1.34 5.84 -22.07
CA LYS A 64 1.60 5.21 -23.38
C LYS A 64 2.96 5.61 -23.96
N LEU A 65 3.40 6.86 -23.78
CA LEU A 65 4.74 7.32 -24.15
C LEU A 65 5.83 6.61 -23.34
N ILE A 66 5.64 6.39 -22.03
CA ILE A 66 6.58 5.64 -21.18
C ILE A 66 6.73 4.20 -21.67
N TRP A 67 5.63 3.53 -22.00
CA TRP A 67 5.66 2.17 -22.55
C TRP A 67 6.36 2.10 -23.91
N PHE A 68 6.11 3.08 -24.77
CA PHE A 68 6.74 3.16 -26.10
C PHE A 68 8.22 3.56 -26.05
N ALA A 69 8.63 4.35 -25.06
CA ALA A 69 9.96 4.93 -25.00
C ALA A 69 11.09 3.89 -24.86
N PRO A 70 12.19 4.01 -25.63
CA PRO A 70 13.41 3.25 -25.39
C PRO A 70 14.06 3.57 -24.04
N VAL A 71 14.95 2.68 -23.58
CA VAL A 71 15.65 2.79 -22.29
C VAL A 71 16.33 4.14 -22.08
N LYS A 72 16.96 4.70 -23.12
CA LYS A 72 17.63 6.02 -23.07
C LYS A 72 16.66 7.13 -22.69
N GLU A 73 15.51 7.18 -23.37
CA GLU A 73 14.52 8.25 -23.18
C GLU A 73 13.77 8.08 -21.85
N ARG A 74 13.53 6.84 -21.42
CA ARG A 74 13.00 6.54 -20.08
C ARG A 74 13.84 7.12 -18.94
N LYS A 75 15.18 7.10 -19.07
CA LYS A 75 16.07 7.71 -18.07
C LYS A 75 15.90 9.23 -18.00
N LEU A 76 15.66 9.88 -19.14
CA LEU A 76 15.36 11.32 -19.17
C LEU A 76 14.00 11.58 -18.51
N ILE A 77 12.96 10.84 -18.89
CA ILE A 77 11.62 10.94 -18.32
C ILE A 77 11.66 10.87 -16.79
N VAL A 78 12.33 9.86 -16.22
CA VAL A 78 12.46 9.71 -14.76
C VAL A 78 13.13 10.93 -14.12
N LYS A 79 14.17 11.50 -14.73
CA LYS A 79 14.86 12.68 -14.21
C LYS A 79 13.97 13.92 -14.15
N ASN A 80 12.97 14.03 -15.04
CA ASN A 80 12.06 15.19 -15.05
C ASN A 80 11.08 15.17 -13.88
N PHE A 81 10.89 14.02 -13.21
CA PHE A 81 10.08 13.94 -12.00
C PHE A 81 10.81 14.40 -10.73
N LYS A 82 12.11 14.68 -10.82
CA LYS A 82 12.88 15.22 -9.70
C LYS A 82 12.21 16.48 -9.15
N ASP A 83 12.11 16.57 -7.84
CA ASP A 83 11.47 17.63 -7.06
C ASP A 83 9.94 17.75 -7.32
N LEU A 84 9.36 16.83 -8.10
CA LEU A 84 7.95 16.81 -8.49
C LEU A 84 7.25 15.51 -8.08
N SER A 85 7.98 14.49 -7.62
CA SER A 85 7.44 13.14 -7.37
C SER A 85 6.30 13.15 -6.36
N VAL A 86 6.47 13.85 -5.24
CA VAL A 86 5.43 13.96 -4.20
C VAL A 86 4.20 14.69 -4.74
N LYS A 87 4.39 15.76 -5.51
CA LYS A 87 3.29 16.51 -6.13
C LYS A 87 2.53 15.63 -7.14
N ALA A 88 3.24 14.88 -7.97
CA ALA A 88 2.65 13.96 -8.93
C ALA A 88 1.89 12.83 -8.23
N ALA A 89 2.41 12.31 -7.12
CA ALA A 89 1.78 11.24 -6.35
C ALA A 89 0.43 11.64 -5.74
N MET A 90 0.27 12.90 -5.33
CA MET A 90 -0.97 13.42 -4.76
C MET A 90 -1.93 14.00 -5.82
N GLU A 91 -1.58 13.89 -7.10
CA GLU A 91 -2.40 14.38 -8.20
C GLU A 91 -3.30 13.25 -8.74
N HIS A 92 -4.59 13.54 -8.93
CA HIS A 92 -5.61 12.55 -9.31
C HIS A 92 -5.27 11.78 -10.59
N TYR A 93 -4.61 12.37 -11.57
CA TYR A 93 -4.19 11.68 -12.79
C TYR A 93 -2.68 11.41 -12.83
N GLY A 94 -1.88 12.28 -12.20
CA GLY A 94 -0.43 12.18 -12.11
C GLY A 94 0.04 10.96 -11.33
N HIS A 95 -0.69 10.52 -10.30
CA HIS A 95 -0.31 9.35 -9.51
C HIS A 95 -0.22 8.09 -10.39
N ARG A 96 -1.12 7.97 -11.37
CA ARG A 96 -1.17 6.86 -12.34
C ARG A 96 0.09 6.76 -13.19
N VAL A 97 0.71 7.90 -13.48
CA VAL A 97 1.96 7.96 -14.25
C VAL A 97 3.12 7.41 -13.41
N LEU A 98 3.15 7.68 -12.11
CA LEU A 98 4.13 7.07 -11.21
C LEU A 98 3.95 5.55 -11.13
N LEU A 99 2.71 5.05 -11.10
CA LEU A 99 2.44 3.60 -11.14
C LEU A 99 3.05 2.98 -12.41
N ALA A 100 2.82 3.59 -13.57
CA ALA A 100 3.40 3.13 -14.82
C ALA A 100 4.94 3.19 -14.83
N LEU A 101 5.56 4.19 -14.18
CA LEU A 101 7.02 4.21 -14.01
C LEU A 101 7.50 3.01 -13.18
N PHE A 102 6.82 2.69 -12.08
CA PHE A 102 7.13 1.52 -11.25
C PHE A 102 6.99 0.22 -12.03
N ASP A 103 6.06 0.14 -12.99
CA ASP A 103 5.83 -1.05 -13.81
C ASP A 103 6.82 -1.18 -14.98
N THR A 104 7.48 -0.10 -15.38
CA THR A 104 8.16 -0.03 -16.68
C THR A 104 9.67 0.15 -16.58
N ILE A 105 10.16 0.91 -15.60
CA ILE A 105 11.56 1.32 -15.56
C ILE A 105 12.46 0.21 -15.00
N ASP A 106 13.40 -0.27 -15.82
CA ASP A 106 14.39 -1.28 -15.40
C ASP A 106 15.56 -0.70 -14.60
N ASP A 107 15.92 0.56 -14.85
CA ASP A 107 16.93 1.32 -14.08
C ASP A 107 16.32 1.77 -12.75
N THR A 108 16.04 0.79 -11.89
CA THR A 108 15.47 0.96 -10.55
C THR A 108 16.41 1.72 -9.61
N VAL A 109 17.72 1.74 -9.87
CA VAL A 109 18.67 2.56 -9.11
C VAL A 109 18.37 4.05 -9.36
N LEU A 110 18.20 4.43 -10.63
CA LEU A 110 17.78 5.79 -10.98
C LEU A 110 16.37 6.09 -10.45
N LEU A 111 15.41 5.17 -10.64
CA LEU A 111 14.04 5.38 -10.18
C LEU A 111 13.97 5.55 -8.65
N ASN A 112 14.73 4.75 -7.90
CA ASN A 112 14.82 4.89 -6.45
C ASN A 112 15.42 6.24 -6.07
N LYS A 113 16.53 6.62 -6.71
CA LYS A 113 17.22 7.87 -6.41
C LYS A 113 16.38 9.12 -6.70
N VAL A 114 15.57 9.12 -7.76
CA VAL A 114 14.84 10.32 -8.17
C VAL A 114 13.41 10.34 -7.64
N VAL A 115 12.70 9.22 -7.73
CA VAL A 115 11.26 9.18 -7.42
C VAL A 115 11.02 8.58 -6.04
N VAL A 116 11.47 7.34 -5.81
CA VAL A 116 11.09 6.61 -4.59
C VAL A 116 11.65 7.29 -3.32
N SER A 117 12.89 7.80 -3.36
CA SER A 117 13.48 8.48 -2.21
C SER A 117 12.77 9.79 -1.85
N GLU A 118 12.29 10.55 -2.84
CA GLU A 118 11.45 11.73 -2.59
C GLU A 118 10.15 11.32 -1.92
N LEU A 119 9.51 10.25 -2.39
CA LEU A 119 8.30 9.72 -1.75
C LEU A 119 8.58 9.23 -0.31
N ALA A 120 9.70 8.55 -0.10
CA ALA A 120 10.13 8.05 1.21
C ALA A 120 10.29 9.18 2.25
N ASN A 121 10.74 10.35 1.82
CA ASN A 121 10.96 11.48 2.71
C ASN A 121 9.68 12.23 3.12
N ASP A 122 8.55 11.99 2.44
CA ASP A 122 7.26 12.68 2.65
C ASP A 122 6.13 11.71 3.04
N MET A 123 6.45 10.61 3.72
CA MET A 123 5.50 9.53 4.08
C MET A 123 4.21 10.03 4.75
N LYS A 124 4.30 10.93 5.72
CA LYS A 124 3.13 11.50 6.40
C LYS A 124 2.14 12.10 5.40
N LYS A 125 2.67 13.01 4.58
CA LYS A 125 1.90 13.77 3.59
C LYS A 125 1.24 12.84 2.57
N LEU A 126 1.98 11.83 2.11
CA LEU A 126 1.48 10.88 1.11
C LEU A 126 0.41 9.94 1.68
N ILE A 127 0.62 9.40 2.87
CA ILE A 127 -0.33 8.44 3.47
C ILE A 127 -1.65 9.14 3.85
N GLU A 128 -1.60 10.40 4.25
CA GLU A 128 -2.80 11.20 4.56
C GLU A 128 -3.57 11.61 3.29
N ASP A 129 -2.89 11.75 2.15
CA ASP A 129 -3.49 12.11 0.86
C ASP A 129 -4.19 10.92 0.17
N GLU A 130 -5.33 11.18 -0.49
CA GLU A 130 -6.13 10.15 -1.17
C GLU A 130 -5.39 9.46 -2.31
N TRP A 131 -4.60 10.21 -3.10
CA TRP A 131 -3.87 9.69 -4.25
C TRP A 131 -2.47 9.25 -3.85
N GLY A 132 -1.84 9.99 -2.93
CA GLY A 132 -0.55 9.65 -2.34
C GLY A 132 -0.55 8.26 -1.70
N GLU A 133 -1.60 7.91 -0.94
CA GLU A 133 -1.72 6.59 -0.31
C GLU A 133 -1.75 5.50 -1.38
N LYS A 134 -2.41 5.71 -2.51
CA LYS A 134 -2.46 4.73 -3.62
C LYS A 134 -1.08 4.49 -4.21
N VAL A 135 -0.23 5.51 -4.32
CA VAL A 135 1.15 5.37 -4.80
C VAL A 135 1.99 4.54 -3.83
N ILE A 136 1.90 4.82 -2.52
CA ILE A 136 2.62 4.05 -1.51
C ILE A 136 2.07 2.62 -1.43
N HIS A 137 0.74 2.45 -1.44
CA HIS A 137 0.08 1.16 -1.49
C HIS A 137 0.58 0.34 -2.68
N TYR A 138 0.73 0.96 -3.85
CA TYR A 138 1.23 0.28 -5.04
C TYR A 138 2.68 -0.19 -4.92
N LEU A 139 3.54 0.53 -4.20
CA LEU A 139 4.91 0.08 -3.91
C LEU A 139 4.93 -1.11 -2.94
N VAL A 140 3.91 -1.26 -2.08
CA VAL A 140 3.74 -2.39 -1.14
C VAL A 140 3.03 -3.58 -1.81
N HIS A 141 1.98 -3.31 -2.57
CA HIS A 141 1.07 -4.27 -3.21
C HIS A 141 0.74 -3.79 -4.63
N PRO A 142 1.65 -3.97 -5.59
CA PRO A 142 1.42 -3.55 -6.96
C PRO A 142 0.25 -4.33 -7.56
N ARG A 143 -0.63 -3.62 -8.27
CA ARG A 143 -1.85 -4.16 -8.90
C ARG A 143 -2.87 -4.78 -7.93
N ASP A 144 -2.87 -4.39 -6.67
CA ASP A 144 -3.86 -4.86 -5.70
C ASP A 144 -5.20 -4.10 -5.81
N GLY A 145 -6.27 -4.87 -6.00
CA GLY A 145 -7.63 -4.36 -6.17
C GLY A 145 -8.25 -3.71 -4.93
N ARG A 146 -7.56 -3.76 -3.78
CA ARG A 146 -7.96 -3.03 -2.57
C ARG A 146 -7.65 -1.54 -2.66
N GLY A 147 -6.55 -1.17 -3.31
CA GLY A 147 -6.14 0.23 -3.49
C GLY A 147 -6.34 0.76 -4.91
N ILE A 148 -6.40 -0.12 -5.91
CA ILE A 148 -6.40 0.25 -7.33
C ILE A 148 -7.64 -0.30 -8.03
N ASP A 149 -8.31 0.54 -8.80
CA ASP A 149 -9.50 0.12 -9.56
C ASP A 149 -9.16 -0.96 -10.60
N LYS A 150 -10.10 -1.86 -10.86
CA LYS A 150 -9.91 -2.98 -11.81
C LYS A 150 -9.64 -2.51 -13.23
N GLN A 151 -10.28 -1.41 -13.67
CA GLN A 151 -10.04 -0.84 -15.00
C GLN A 151 -8.64 -0.24 -15.08
N GLU A 152 -8.15 0.36 -13.99
CA GLU A 152 -6.79 0.89 -13.91
C GLU A 152 -5.74 -0.23 -13.95
N ILE A 153 -5.98 -1.32 -13.20
CA ILE A 153 -5.12 -2.51 -13.25
C ILE A 153 -5.06 -3.08 -14.67
N ALA A 154 -6.22 -3.19 -15.34
CA ALA A 154 -6.32 -3.68 -16.71
C ALA A 154 -5.60 -2.76 -17.70
N PHE A 155 -5.77 -1.45 -17.57
CA PHE A 155 -5.09 -0.46 -18.40
C PHE A 155 -3.57 -0.56 -18.22
N LEU A 156 -3.07 -0.55 -16.98
CA LEU A 156 -1.64 -0.67 -16.71
C LEU A 156 -1.04 -1.97 -17.29
N ALA A 157 -1.83 -3.05 -17.37
CA ALA A 157 -1.37 -4.35 -17.88
C ALA A 157 -1.13 -4.33 -19.40
N GLU A 158 -1.72 -3.37 -20.14
CA GLU A 158 -1.38 -3.16 -21.55
C GLU A 158 0.11 -2.86 -21.75
N GLY A 159 0.76 -2.26 -20.75
CA GLY A 159 2.19 -1.91 -20.78
C GLY A 159 3.13 -3.07 -20.47
N ASP A 160 2.65 -4.20 -19.95
CA ASP A 160 3.51 -5.27 -19.42
C ASP A 160 4.35 -5.94 -20.53
N SER A 161 3.84 -5.96 -21.76
CA SER A 161 4.49 -6.59 -22.92
C SER A 161 5.34 -5.63 -23.75
N ASN A 162 5.67 -4.45 -23.21
CA ASN A 162 6.47 -3.47 -23.95
C ASN A 162 7.88 -4.01 -24.29
N PRO A 163 8.47 -3.61 -25.44
CA PRO A 163 9.70 -4.22 -25.95
C PRO A 163 10.96 -3.82 -25.17
N HIS A 164 10.90 -2.84 -24.27
CA HIS A 164 12.08 -2.24 -23.63
C HIS A 164 12.23 -2.56 -22.13
N SER A 165 11.18 -3.09 -21.48
CA SER A 165 11.26 -3.62 -20.11
C SER A 165 11.69 -5.08 -20.13
N LYS A 166 12.88 -5.36 -19.62
CA LYS A 166 13.51 -6.70 -19.54
C LYS A 166 13.67 -7.19 -18.11
N LYS A 167 13.73 -6.29 -17.12
CA LYS A 167 13.74 -6.68 -15.71
C LYS A 167 12.41 -7.34 -15.35
N THR A 168 12.46 -8.41 -14.57
CA THR A 168 11.25 -9.09 -14.09
C THR A 168 10.46 -8.16 -13.18
N GLN A 169 9.13 -8.30 -13.18
CA GLN A 169 8.26 -7.55 -12.25
C GLN A 169 8.68 -7.80 -10.79
N LYS A 170 9.00 -9.06 -10.45
CA LYS A 170 9.49 -9.45 -9.13
C LYS A 170 10.71 -8.65 -8.68
N ASP A 171 11.76 -8.60 -9.50
CA ASP A 171 13.00 -7.89 -9.14
C ASP A 171 12.78 -6.38 -9.10
N ARG A 172 11.93 -5.86 -10.00
CA ARG A 172 11.64 -4.43 -10.06
C ARG A 172 10.93 -3.98 -8.78
N TYR A 173 9.79 -4.58 -8.44
CA TYR A 173 9.04 -4.19 -7.24
C TYR A 173 9.82 -4.46 -5.96
N GLY A 174 10.56 -5.59 -5.87
CA GLY A 174 11.40 -5.86 -4.71
C GLY A 174 12.42 -4.74 -4.44
N GLN A 175 13.04 -4.19 -5.49
CA GLN A 175 14.01 -3.10 -5.36
C GLN A 175 13.36 -1.74 -5.06
N LEU A 176 12.15 -1.47 -5.57
CA LEU A 176 11.44 -0.23 -5.29
C LEU A 176 10.84 -0.22 -3.88
N TYR A 177 10.23 -1.34 -3.47
CA TYR A 177 9.71 -1.54 -2.12
C TYR A 177 10.81 -1.39 -1.07
N ALA A 178 11.99 -1.98 -1.28
CA ALA A 178 13.15 -1.80 -0.39
C ALA A 178 13.47 -0.32 -0.15
N GLY A 179 13.33 0.53 -1.19
CA GLY A 179 13.59 1.96 -1.14
C GLY A 179 12.65 2.79 -0.26
N ILE A 180 11.52 2.24 0.22
CA ILE A 180 10.60 2.93 1.14
C ILE A 180 10.58 2.34 2.55
N THR A 181 11.13 1.15 2.78
CA THR A 181 10.94 0.42 4.05
C THR A 181 11.50 1.14 5.27
N GLU A 182 12.64 1.84 5.13
CA GLU A 182 13.30 2.57 6.23
C GLU A 182 12.50 3.79 6.69
N ASN A 183 11.58 4.31 5.87
CA ASN A 183 10.72 5.45 6.22
C ASN A 183 9.30 5.00 6.54
N LEU A 184 8.76 4.06 5.76
CA LEU A 184 7.38 3.58 5.89
C LEU A 184 7.13 2.98 7.27
N TYR A 185 7.91 1.98 7.67
CA TYR A 185 7.59 1.23 8.90
C TYR A 185 7.81 2.02 10.19
N PRO A 186 8.87 2.84 10.33
CA PRO A 186 8.96 3.73 11.48
C PRO A 186 7.79 4.72 11.57
N TYR A 187 7.32 5.25 10.43
CA TYR A 187 6.13 6.10 10.38
C TYR A 187 4.88 5.33 10.83
N LEU A 188 4.68 4.11 10.33
CA LEU A 188 3.55 3.26 10.73
C LEU A 188 3.58 2.95 12.23
N ALA A 189 4.73 2.58 12.77
CA ALA A 189 4.87 2.25 14.20
C ALA A 189 4.62 3.47 15.08
N ALA A 190 5.16 4.64 14.73
CA ALA A 190 5.00 5.87 15.49
C ALA A 190 3.55 6.42 15.49
N ASN A 191 2.79 6.18 14.42
CA ASN A 191 1.45 6.75 14.23
C ASN A 191 0.36 5.67 14.14
N PHE A 192 0.63 4.46 14.64
CA PHE A 192 -0.26 3.30 14.43
C PHE A 192 -1.68 3.56 14.92
N GLU A 193 -1.82 4.18 16.10
CA GLU A 193 -3.13 4.48 16.68
C GLU A 193 -3.91 5.47 15.84
N GLU A 194 -3.32 6.63 15.51
CA GLU A 194 -3.93 7.67 14.68
C GLU A 194 -4.36 7.11 13.32
N LEU A 195 -3.48 6.33 12.67
CA LEU A 195 -3.76 5.72 11.36
C LEU A 195 -4.96 4.75 11.39
N VAL A 196 -5.13 4.00 12.48
CA VAL A 196 -6.19 2.99 12.59
C VAL A 196 -7.48 3.58 13.16
N PHE A 197 -7.40 4.53 14.07
CA PHE A 197 -8.56 5.05 14.81
C PHE A 197 -9.16 6.29 14.15
N GLU A 198 -8.34 7.14 13.55
CA GLU A 198 -8.75 8.49 13.14
C GLU A 198 -8.63 8.68 11.63
N ALA A 199 -7.50 8.32 11.03
CA ALA A 199 -7.22 8.63 9.61
C ALA A 199 -7.88 7.65 8.61
N ASN A 200 -8.63 6.65 9.09
CA ASN A 200 -9.27 5.62 8.26
C ASN A 200 -8.28 4.85 7.34
N LYS A 201 -7.05 4.64 7.80
CA LYS A 201 -5.96 3.96 7.05
C LYS A 201 -5.77 2.50 7.45
N SER A 202 -6.74 1.90 8.13
CA SER A 202 -6.64 0.53 8.65
C SER A 202 -6.38 -0.53 7.58
N ASN A 203 -6.96 -0.36 6.39
CA ASN A 203 -6.73 -1.27 5.26
C ASN A 203 -5.29 -1.19 4.77
N PHE A 204 -4.75 0.03 4.65
CA PHE A 204 -3.38 0.29 4.24
C PHE A 204 -2.36 -0.24 5.27
N VAL A 205 -2.56 0.08 6.56
CA VAL A 205 -1.72 -0.43 7.66
C VAL A 205 -1.71 -1.96 7.69
N GLY A 206 -2.89 -2.57 7.56
CA GLY A 206 -3.01 -4.03 7.49
C GLY A 206 -2.21 -4.60 6.31
N ALA A 207 -2.42 -4.05 5.11
CA ALA A 207 -1.72 -4.48 3.89
C ALA A 207 -0.19 -4.37 4.02
N CYS A 208 0.33 -3.28 4.62
CA CYS A 208 1.77 -3.11 4.84
C CYS A 208 2.42 -4.21 5.69
N LEU A 209 1.65 -4.90 6.54
CA LEU A 209 2.15 -5.94 7.44
C LEU A 209 1.79 -7.36 7.00
N GLU A 210 1.10 -7.52 5.87
CA GLU A 210 0.78 -8.82 5.29
C GLU A 210 2.02 -9.53 4.73
N THR A 211 2.09 -10.85 4.92
CA THR A 211 3.05 -11.72 4.21
C THR A 211 2.67 -11.84 2.72
N THR A 212 3.64 -12.29 1.92
CA THR A 212 3.43 -12.51 0.48
C THR A 212 2.43 -13.63 0.23
N SER A 213 1.49 -13.40 -0.68
CA SER A 213 0.55 -14.39 -1.19
C SER A 213 0.92 -14.84 -2.60
N LYS A 214 0.29 -15.91 -3.09
CA LYS A 214 0.47 -16.40 -4.47
C LYS A 214 0.02 -15.43 -5.56
N PHE A 215 -0.67 -14.35 -5.20
CA PHE A 215 -1.18 -13.34 -6.14
C PHE A 215 -0.31 -12.07 -6.16
N ASP A 216 0.64 -11.94 -5.24
CA ASP A 216 1.56 -10.81 -5.22
C ASP A 216 2.61 -10.94 -6.34
N LEU A 217 3.00 -9.81 -6.92
CA LEU A 217 3.96 -9.76 -8.03
C LEU A 217 5.42 -9.89 -7.60
N PHE A 218 5.69 -9.88 -6.29
CA PHE A 218 7.03 -10.02 -5.74
C PHE A 218 6.99 -10.60 -4.31
N ASP A 219 8.14 -11.09 -3.85
CA ASP A 219 8.31 -11.61 -2.50
C ASP A 219 8.49 -10.44 -1.52
N ARG A 220 7.38 -9.82 -1.12
CA ARG A 220 7.37 -8.79 -0.08
C ARG A 220 7.77 -9.39 1.27
N GLN A 221 8.86 -8.85 1.81
CA GLN A 221 9.35 -9.16 3.14
C GLN A 221 9.39 -7.88 3.97
N VAL A 222 8.61 -7.84 5.04
CA VAL A 222 8.72 -6.75 6.03
C VAL A 222 10.02 -6.96 6.81
N PRO A 223 10.91 -5.98 6.92
CA PRO A 223 12.14 -6.13 7.70
C PRO A 223 11.80 -6.56 9.15
N SER A 224 12.54 -7.52 9.70
CA SER A 224 12.23 -8.12 11.02
C SER A 224 12.07 -7.08 12.12
N GLU A 225 13.03 -6.15 12.24
CA GLU A 225 12.99 -5.08 13.25
C GLU A 225 11.83 -4.09 13.02
N ALA A 226 11.50 -3.81 11.76
CA ALA A 226 10.34 -2.99 11.41
C ALA A 226 9.03 -3.65 11.84
N ARG A 227 8.88 -4.96 11.58
CA ARG A 227 7.71 -5.74 12.01
C ARG A 227 7.60 -5.77 13.54
N LYS A 228 8.70 -6.00 14.24
CA LYS A 228 8.76 -5.97 15.71
C LYS A 228 8.37 -4.61 16.28
N SER A 229 8.85 -3.53 15.66
CA SER A 229 8.48 -2.15 16.04
C SER A 229 6.98 -1.89 15.88
N CYS A 230 6.39 -2.28 14.74
CA CYS A 230 4.93 -2.18 14.55
C CYS A 230 4.15 -3.05 15.55
N ASN A 231 4.60 -4.27 15.82
CA ASN A 231 3.98 -5.14 16.83
C ASN A 231 4.05 -4.50 18.22
N ALA A 232 5.18 -3.89 18.59
CA ALA A 232 5.33 -3.18 19.85
C ALA A 232 4.35 -1.99 19.96
N ALA A 233 4.18 -1.21 18.89
CA ALA A 233 3.18 -0.14 18.86
C ALA A 233 1.75 -0.66 19.10
N ILE A 234 1.39 -1.78 18.47
CA ILE A 234 0.08 -2.44 18.69
C ILE A 234 -0.07 -2.89 20.15
N VAL A 235 1.00 -3.46 20.74
CA VAL A 235 1.02 -3.88 22.15
C VAL A 235 0.80 -2.68 23.07
N GLU A 236 1.45 -1.54 22.83
CA GLU A 236 1.26 -0.33 23.65
C GLU A 236 -0.19 0.18 23.59
N ILE A 237 -0.83 0.15 22.42
CA ILE A 237 -2.26 0.48 22.30
C ILE A 237 -3.11 -0.53 23.07
N ALA A 238 -2.78 -1.82 23.00
CA ALA A 238 -3.48 -2.89 23.68
C ALA A 238 -3.27 -2.94 25.21
N LYS A 239 -2.29 -2.19 25.73
CA LYS A 239 -2.04 -2.04 27.18
C LYS A 239 -2.96 -1.02 27.84
N LYS A 240 -3.56 -0.11 27.07
CA LYS A 240 -4.52 0.87 27.59
C LYS A 240 -5.66 0.16 28.32
N ASP A 241 -6.19 0.81 29.34
CA ASP A 241 -7.25 0.21 30.14
C ASP A 241 -8.46 -0.11 29.27
N PHE A 242 -8.93 -1.36 29.36
CA PHE A 242 -10.10 -1.80 28.63
C PHE A 242 -11.34 -1.61 29.51
N VAL A 243 -12.11 -0.57 29.20
CA VAL A 243 -13.46 -0.36 29.71
C VAL A 243 -14.44 -0.78 28.60
N PRO A 244 -15.27 -1.82 28.81
CA PRO A 244 -16.24 -2.23 27.79
C PRO A 244 -17.25 -1.13 27.49
N MET A 245 -17.50 -0.85 26.20
CA MET A 245 -18.43 0.19 25.75
C MET A 245 -18.10 1.58 26.31
N ASP A 246 -16.80 1.89 26.43
CA ASP A 246 -16.33 3.19 26.89
C ASP A 246 -16.85 4.32 26.00
N GLN A 247 -17.27 5.42 26.63
CA GLN A 247 -17.75 6.63 25.97
C GLN A 247 -16.60 7.59 25.64
N GLU A 248 -15.44 7.46 26.28
CA GLU A 248 -14.29 8.36 26.12
C GLU A 248 -13.34 7.92 24.98
N GLY A 249 -13.36 6.64 24.59
CA GLY A 249 -12.59 6.14 23.47
C GLY A 249 -12.58 4.62 23.38
N PHE A 250 -12.49 4.06 22.18
CA PHE A 250 -12.48 2.60 22.03
C PHE A 250 -11.10 2.01 22.29
N HIS A 251 -11.05 0.95 23.09
CA HIS A 251 -9.91 0.03 23.10
C HIS A 251 -9.76 -0.66 21.74
N ILE A 252 -8.53 -1.02 21.33
CA ILE A 252 -8.24 -1.59 19.99
C ILE A 252 -9.08 -2.81 19.62
N ILE A 253 -9.43 -3.64 20.61
CA ILE A 253 -10.27 -4.83 20.38
C ILE A 253 -11.74 -4.49 20.15
N GLU A 254 -12.21 -3.32 20.59
CA GLU A 254 -13.60 -2.88 20.46
C GLU A 254 -13.78 -1.90 19.29
N HIS A 255 -12.71 -1.17 18.94
CA HIS A 255 -12.69 -0.23 17.81
C HIS A 255 -13.20 -0.90 16.51
N PRO A 256 -14.02 -0.20 15.68
CA PRO A 256 -14.51 -0.71 14.40
C PRO A 256 -13.42 -1.29 13.50
N ALA A 257 -12.30 -0.59 13.38
CA ALA A 257 -11.17 -1.01 12.55
C ALA A 257 -10.10 -1.83 13.30
N GLY A 258 -9.99 -1.70 14.63
CA GLY A 258 -8.88 -2.31 15.38
C GLY A 258 -8.92 -3.84 15.34
N GLY A 259 -10.10 -4.43 15.55
CA GLY A 259 -10.28 -5.88 15.39
C GLY A 259 -9.99 -6.38 13.97
N PHE A 260 -10.27 -5.59 12.93
CA PHE A 260 -9.93 -5.94 11.55
C PHE A 260 -8.41 -5.99 11.35
N VAL A 261 -7.69 -4.95 11.79
CA VAL A 261 -6.22 -4.87 11.68
C VAL A 261 -5.55 -6.00 12.46
N LEU A 262 -5.95 -6.23 13.71
CA LEU A 262 -5.42 -7.31 14.55
C LEU A 262 -5.59 -8.69 13.89
N ASN A 263 -6.79 -8.99 13.39
CA ASN A 263 -7.07 -10.28 12.75
C ASN A 263 -6.36 -10.42 11.40
N GLY A 264 -6.21 -9.33 10.65
CA GLY A 264 -5.50 -9.29 9.37
C GLY A 264 -4.01 -9.58 9.55
N ILE A 265 -3.36 -8.90 10.49
CA ILE A 265 -1.92 -9.09 10.77
C ILE A 265 -1.68 -10.49 11.34
N MET A 266 -2.45 -10.92 12.35
CA MET A 266 -2.29 -12.26 12.95
C MET A 266 -2.57 -13.41 11.98
N ARG A 267 -3.23 -13.16 10.84
CA ARG A 267 -3.35 -14.20 9.79
C ARG A 267 -1.98 -14.66 9.31
N CYS A 268 -0.99 -13.79 9.33
CA CYS A 268 0.35 -14.05 8.84
C CYS A 268 1.23 -14.81 9.84
N ASP A 269 0.81 -14.91 11.12
CA ASP A 269 1.64 -15.51 12.17
C ASP A 269 2.08 -16.94 11.86
N VAL A 270 1.27 -17.71 11.14
CA VAL A 270 1.59 -19.11 10.76
C VAL A 270 2.80 -19.21 9.84
N ASP A 271 3.06 -18.18 9.04
CA ASP A 271 4.14 -18.12 8.05
C ASP A 271 5.37 -17.36 8.57
N LEU A 272 5.32 -16.85 9.80
CA LEU A 272 6.36 -16.00 10.38
C LEU A 272 7.18 -16.74 11.45
N PRO A 273 8.47 -16.37 11.64
CA PRO A 273 9.25 -16.74 12.83
C PRO A 273 8.53 -16.35 14.12
N GLU A 274 8.70 -17.13 15.19
CA GLU A 274 7.95 -16.93 16.44
C GLU A 274 8.10 -15.52 17.03
N ASP A 275 9.30 -14.94 16.98
CA ASP A 275 9.62 -13.61 17.51
C ASP A 275 9.09 -12.44 16.65
N GLU A 276 8.53 -12.73 15.47
CA GLU A 276 7.93 -11.75 14.55
C GLU A 276 6.39 -11.76 14.57
N ARG A 277 5.78 -12.73 15.25
CA ARG A 277 4.33 -12.91 15.32
C ARG A 277 3.67 -11.87 16.20
N LEU A 278 2.58 -11.30 15.72
CA LEU A 278 1.81 -10.32 16.52
C LEU A 278 1.20 -11.00 17.76
N SER A 279 0.68 -12.21 17.62
CA SER A 279 0.09 -12.93 18.76
C SER A 279 1.10 -13.23 19.87
N VAL A 280 2.37 -13.48 19.52
CA VAL A 280 3.46 -13.68 20.48
C VAL A 280 3.79 -12.37 21.20
N ALA A 281 3.92 -11.27 20.45
CA ALA A 281 4.14 -9.94 21.04
C ALA A 281 3.01 -9.56 22.03
N LEU A 282 1.75 -9.85 21.69
CA LEU A 282 0.61 -9.58 22.57
C LEU A 282 0.67 -10.39 23.88
N VAL A 283 0.96 -11.70 23.83
CA VAL A 283 1.02 -12.52 25.07
C VAL A 283 2.28 -12.29 25.91
N ASP A 284 3.31 -11.70 25.33
CA ASP A 284 4.53 -11.30 26.05
C ASP A 284 4.41 -9.88 26.64
N GLY A 285 3.72 -8.98 25.94
CA GLY A 285 3.55 -7.59 26.35
C GLY A 285 2.37 -7.31 27.29
N LEU A 286 1.33 -8.15 27.29
CA LEU A 286 0.13 -7.98 28.11
C LEU A 286 0.15 -8.85 29.36
N THR A 287 -0.40 -8.32 30.45
CA THR A 287 -0.64 -9.11 31.66
C THR A 287 -1.76 -10.12 31.45
N LYS A 288 -1.76 -11.18 32.28
CA LYS A 288 -2.84 -12.17 32.31
C LYS A 288 -4.23 -11.53 32.52
N GLN A 289 -4.31 -10.48 33.33
CA GLN A 289 -5.56 -9.77 33.60
C GLN A 289 -6.04 -8.97 32.38
N GLN A 290 -5.15 -8.21 31.73
CA GLN A 290 -5.46 -7.47 30.50
C GLN A 290 -5.97 -8.42 29.41
N LEU A 291 -5.22 -9.49 29.13
CA LEU A 291 -5.61 -10.45 28.09
C LEU A 291 -6.92 -11.19 28.43
N GLY A 292 -7.11 -11.55 29.70
CA GLY A 292 -8.33 -12.22 30.17
C GLY A 292 -9.56 -11.33 30.10
N SER A 293 -9.41 -10.01 30.25
CA SER A 293 -10.52 -9.04 30.21
C SER A 293 -11.21 -8.95 28.84
N TRP A 294 -10.51 -9.31 27.75
CA TRP A 294 -11.01 -9.20 26.37
C TRP A 294 -12.24 -10.07 26.09
N ILE A 295 -12.53 -11.06 26.94
CA ILE A 295 -13.77 -11.84 26.86
C ILE A 295 -15.03 -10.99 27.06
N ALA A 296 -14.89 -9.79 27.64
CA ALA A 296 -16.02 -8.92 27.97
C ALA A 296 -16.66 -8.25 26.75
N CYS A 297 -16.04 -8.27 25.56
CA CYS A 297 -16.66 -7.80 24.33
C CYS A 297 -16.65 -8.87 23.22
N ASN A 298 -17.60 -8.74 22.29
CA ASN A 298 -17.78 -9.70 21.19
C ASN A 298 -16.54 -9.79 20.29
N LYS A 299 -15.97 -8.64 19.91
CA LYS A 299 -14.80 -8.56 19.03
C LYS A 299 -13.53 -9.07 19.72
N GLY A 300 -13.33 -8.74 21.00
CA GLY A 300 -12.24 -9.28 21.82
C GLY A 300 -12.24 -10.81 21.87
N CYS A 301 -13.42 -11.44 22.00
CA CYS A 301 -13.53 -12.90 21.91
C CYS A 301 -13.06 -13.45 20.55
N HIS A 302 -13.35 -12.76 19.44
CA HIS A 302 -12.87 -13.16 18.11
C HIS A 302 -11.35 -12.99 17.96
N VAL A 303 -10.78 -11.94 18.55
CA VAL A 303 -9.32 -11.74 18.59
C VAL A 303 -8.65 -12.88 19.38
N LEU A 304 -9.15 -13.20 20.57
CA LEU A 304 -8.64 -14.33 21.38
C LEU A 304 -8.75 -15.66 20.62
N LEU A 305 -9.89 -15.90 19.96
CA LEU A 305 -10.09 -17.08 19.12
C LEU A 305 -9.09 -17.14 17.97
N LYS A 306 -8.79 -16.00 17.32
CA LYS A 306 -7.79 -15.93 16.26
C LYS A 306 -6.41 -16.29 16.80
N MET A 307 -6.00 -15.71 17.93
CA MET A 307 -4.74 -16.04 18.61
C MET A 307 -4.61 -17.53 18.90
N LEU A 308 -5.67 -18.17 19.41
CA LEU A 308 -5.69 -19.61 19.68
C LEU A 308 -5.55 -20.48 18.42
N LYS A 309 -5.98 -19.99 17.26
CA LYS A 309 -5.93 -20.73 15.99
C LYS A 309 -4.58 -20.59 15.28
N VAL A 310 -3.90 -19.46 15.41
CA VAL A 310 -2.72 -19.13 14.59
C VAL A 310 -1.43 -18.91 15.39
N GLY A 311 -1.52 -18.65 16.69
CA GLY A 311 -0.37 -18.19 17.48
C GLY A 311 0.62 -19.27 17.95
N GLY A 312 0.34 -20.55 17.66
CA GLY A 312 1.19 -21.67 18.06
C GLY A 312 1.16 -21.98 19.57
N PRO A 313 1.99 -22.92 20.04
CA PRO A 313 1.88 -23.52 21.38
C PRO A 313 1.97 -22.51 22.53
N LYS A 314 2.97 -21.61 22.50
CA LYS A 314 3.21 -20.58 23.52
C LYS A 314 2.00 -19.66 23.71
N VAL A 315 1.44 -19.17 22.60
CA VAL A 315 0.25 -18.29 22.63
C VAL A 315 -0.96 -19.05 23.14
N VAL A 316 -1.17 -20.28 22.67
CA VAL A 316 -2.30 -21.11 23.12
C VAL A 316 -2.28 -21.33 24.63
N GLU A 317 -1.12 -21.66 25.19
CA GLU A 317 -0.94 -21.84 26.63
C GLU A 317 -1.29 -20.57 27.40
N LYS A 318 -0.67 -19.44 27.04
CA LYS A 318 -0.85 -18.15 27.74
C LYS A 318 -2.29 -17.63 27.63
N VAL A 319 -2.91 -17.72 26.45
CA VAL A 319 -4.30 -17.29 26.25
C VAL A 319 -5.26 -18.16 27.06
N LYS A 320 -5.10 -19.50 27.04
CA LYS A 320 -5.92 -20.40 27.86
C LYS A 320 -5.75 -20.13 29.35
N ALA A 321 -4.53 -19.85 29.80
CA ALA A 321 -4.25 -19.51 31.18
C ALA A 321 -4.89 -18.19 31.60
N ALA A 322 -5.05 -17.22 30.69
CA ALA A 322 -5.66 -15.92 30.95
C ALA A 322 -7.19 -15.93 30.99
N ILE A 323 -7.83 -16.77 30.18
CA ILE A 323 -9.29 -16.83 30.09
C ILE A 323 -9.89 -17.48 31.35
N ASN A 324 -10.68 -16.72 32.10
CA ASN A 324 -11.51 -17.26 33.17
C ASN A 324 -12.80 -17.87 32.59
N ARG A 325 -12.88 -19.20 32.56
CA ARG A 325 -14.03 -19.96 32.02
C ARG A 325 -15.35 -19.58 32.69
N LYS A 326 -15.38 -19.47 34.02
CA LYS A 326 -16.60 -19.12 34.76
C LYS A 326 -17.11 -17.73 34.37
N HIS A 327 -16.20 -16.78 34.12
CA HIS A 327 -16.59 -15.45 33.65
C HIS A 327 -17.04 -15.48 32.19
N LEU A 328 -16.34 -16.23 31.34
CA LEU A 328 -16.70 -16.41 29.94
C LEU A 328 -18.14 -16.97 29.82
N ASP A 329 -18.54 -17.90 30.69
CA ASP A 329 -19.87 -18.49 30.75
C ASP A 329 -21.00 -17.47 30.86
N ASN A 330 -20.74 -16.32 31.51
CA ASN A 330 -21.72 -15.25 31.67
C ASN A 330 -21.98 -14.45 30.37
N TYR A 331 -21.07 -14.49 29.39
CA TYR A 331 -21.23 -13.74 28.14
C TYR A 331 -21.99 -14.55 27.08
N LYS A 332 -22.97 -13.90 26.45
CA LYS A 332 -23.87 -14.47 25.41
C LYS A 332 -23.60 -13.94 24.00
N SER A 333 -22.53 -13.16 23.81
CA SER A 333 -22.16 -12.66 22.48
C SER A 333 -21.77 -13.80 21.55
N LYS A 334 -21.94 -13.61 20.23
CA LYS A 334 -21.57 -14.63 19.24
C LYS A 334 -20.09 -15.04 19.38
N GLY A 335 -19.21 -14.07 19.57
CA GLY A 335 -17.80 -14.29 19.82
C GLY A 335 -17.54 -15.15 21.06
N ALA A 336 -18.22 -14.86 22.18
CA ALA A 336 -18.09 -15.66 23.40
C ALA A 336 -18.56 -17.11 23.19
N ILE A 337 -19.68 -17.32 22.48
CA ILE A 337 -20.20 -18.66 22.18
C ILE A 337 -19.20 -19.47 21.35
N VAL A 338 -18.64 -18.88 20.29
CA VAL A 338 -17.66 -19.56 19.43
C VAL A 338 -16.36 -19.83 20.18
N LEU A 339 -15.90 -18.88 21.01
CA LEU A 339 -14.70 -19.06 21.84
C LEU A 339 -14.89 -20.21 22.84
N LYS A 340 -16.07 -20.33 23.48
CA LYS A 340 -16.40 -21.46 24.36
C LYS A 340 -16.33 -22.79 23.61
N SER A 341 -17.02 -22.89 22.48
CA SER A 341 -17.03 -24.11 21.64
C SER A 341 -15.61 -24.57 21.32
N PHE A 342 -14.78 -23.66 20.81
CA PHE A 342 -13.40 -23.95 20.46
C PHE A 342 -12.59 -24.46 21.67
N LEU A 343 -12.75 -23.79 22.82
CA LEU A 343 -12.04 -24.15 24.03
C LEU A 343 -12.54 -25.48 24.65
N ASP A 344 -13.77 -25.90 24.35
CA ASP A 344 -14.35 -27.19 24.75
C ASP A 344 -13.99 -28.33 23.77
N GLY A 345 -13.23 -28.02 22.71
CA GLY A 345 -12.86 -28.98 21.67
C GLY A 345 -14.00 -29.32 20.70
N LYS A 346 -14.99 -28.42 20.56
CA LYS A 346 -16.17 -28.56 19.70
C LYS A 346 -16.13 -27.66 18.48
#